data_AF-A0A1V2QAC2-F1
#
_entry.id   AF-A0A1V2QAC2-F1
#
_cell.length_a   1.000
_cell.length_b   1.000
_cell.length_c   1.000
_cell.angle_alpha   90.00
_cell.angle_beta   90.00
_cell.angle_gamma   90.00
#
_symmetry.space_group_name_H-M   'P 1'
#
loop_
_entity.id
_entity.type
_entity.pdbx_description
1 polymer ?
#
loop_
_entity_poly.entity_id
_entity_poly.type
_entity_poly.pdbx_seq_one_letter_code
_entity_poly.pdbx_strand_id
1 'polypeptide(L)'
;ALRWRMGSADLMCEQIDHLTQIMRRPNVQLGVVPWTADANMVALHGFQVYDERVVTLSVLTGNATITDPHDVREYLALFGRLERLAVRGDALEDLLEQISRDHRKLG
;
A
#
# COMPACT_ATOMS: atom_id res chain seq x y z
N ALA A 1 2.34 4.22 -4.58
CA ALA A 1 1.43 5.38 -4.73
C ALA A 1 0.56 5.16 -5.96
N LEU A 2 -0.78 5.20 -5.85
CA LEU A 2 -1.69 4.86 -6.97
C LEU A 2 -1.96 6.01 -7.93
N ARG A 3 -1.74 7.26 -7.50
CA ARG A 3 -1.89 8.47 -8.33
C ARG A 3 -0.59 8.94 -8.99
N TRP A 4 0.53 8.30 -8.67
CA TRP A 4 1.79 8.57 -9.37
C TRP A 4 1.76 7.85 -10.72
N ARG A 5 1.72 8.61 -11.81
CA ARG A 5 1.67 8.09 -13.17
C ARG A 5 3.05 7.56 -13.60
N MET A 6 3.25 6.26 -13.45
CA MET A 6 4.44 5.52 -13.91
C MET A 6 4.15 4.78 -15.23
N GLY A 7 3.85 5.54 -16.28
CA GLY A 7 3.52 5.00 -17.60
C GLY A 7 2.35 5.72 -18.29
N SER A 8 1.71 5.04 -19.26
CA SER A 8 0.50 5.55 -19.91
C SER A 8 -0.71 5.52 -18.97
N ALA A 9 -1.74 6.29 -19.30
CA ALA A 9 -3.01 6.27 -18.55
C ALA A 9 -3.66 4.88 -18.60
N ASP A 10 -3.67 4.25 -19.77
CA ASP A 10 -4.16 2.87 -19.96
C ASP A 10 -3.42 1.87 -19.08
N LEU A 11 -2.07 1.93 -19.06
CA LEU A 11 -1.27 1.04 -18.22
C LEU A 11 -1.62 1.23 -16.73
N MET A 12 -1.78 2.47 -16.28
CA MET A 12 -2.18 2.73 -14.90
C MET A 12 -3.59 2.20 -14.61
N CYS A 13 -4.53 2.27 -15.54
CA CYS A 13 -5.85 1.66 -15.39
C CYS A 13 -5.75 0.14 -15.26
N GLU A 14 -4.94 -0.53 -16.09
CA GLU A 14 -4.68 -1.97 -15.99
C GLU A 14 -4.09 -2.36 -14.63
N GLN A 15 -3.18 -1.54 -14.07
CA GLN A 15 -2.65 -1.76 -12.72
C GLN A 15 -3.75 -1.68 -11.65
N ILE A 16 -4.70 -0.76 -11.79
CA ILE A 16 -5.83 -0.64 -10.86
C ILE A 16 -6.80 -1.83 -10.99
N ASP A 17 -7.07 -2.27 -12.22
CA ASP A 17 -7.88 -3.46 -12.48
C ASP A 17 -7.23 -4.71 -11.86
N HIS A 18 -5.90 -4.81 -11.94
CA HIS A 18 -5.15 -5.89 -11.29
C HIS A 18 -5.29 -5.88 -9.76
N LEU A 19 -5.24 -4.70 -9.12
CA LEU A 19 -5.47 -4.58 -7.68
C LEU A 19 -6.90 -5.00 -7.27
N THR A 20 -7.88 -4.66 -8.10
CA THR A 20 -9.28 -5.09 -7.91
C THR A 20 -9.41 -6.61 -7.94
N GLN A 21 -8.69 -7.28 -8.85
CA GLN A 21 -8.63 -8.75 -8.89
C GLN A 21 -7.91 -9.35 -7.68
N ILE A 22 -6.79 -8.74 -7.25
CA ILE A 22 -6.01 -9.20 -6.08
C ILE A 22 -6.86 -9.14 -4.80
N MET A 23 -7.63 -8.06 -4.61
CA MET A 23 -8.45 -7.87 -3.41
C MET A 23 -9.50 -8.98 -3.22
N ARG A 24 -9.90 -9.67 -4.30
CA ARG A 24 -10.89 -10.76 -4.27
C ARG A 24 -10.28 -12.13 -3.92
N ARG A 25 -8.96 -12.24 -3.75
CA ARG A 25 -8.30 -13.50 -3.40
C ARG A 25 -8.53 -13.83 -1.93
N PRO A 26 -8.89 -15.07 -1.57
CA PRO A 26 -9.25 -15.43 -0.19
C PRO A 26 -8.09 -15.33 0.81
N ASN A 27 -6.85 -15.34 0.32
CA ASN A 27 -5.62 -15.25 1.10
C ASN A 27 -4.98 -13.86 1.06
N VAL A 28 -5.71 -12.84 0.61
CA VAL A 28 -5.22 -11.46 0.51
C VAL A 28 -6.16 -10.52 1.25
N GLN A 29 -5.60 -9.69 2.11
CA GLN A 29 -6.26 -8.50 2.63
C GLN A 29 -5.57 -7.27 2.05
N LEU A 30 -6.29 -6.55 1.18
CA LEU A 30 -5.79 -5.32 0.58
C LEU A 30 -6.42 -4.12 1.30
N GLY A 31 -5.58 -3.14 1.65
CA GLY A 31 -6.00 -1.84 2.13
C GLY A 31 -5.17 -0.75 1.49
N VAL A 32 -5.78 0.42 1.26
CA VAL A 32 -5.09 1.59 0.69
C VAL A 32 -5.32 2.78 1.60
N VAL A 33 -4.24 3.47 1.97
CA VAL A 33 -4.34 4.76 2.65
C VAL A 33 -4.68 5.83 1.59
N PRO A 34 -5.89 6.42 1.62
CA PRO A 34 -6.25 7.46 0.66
C PRO A 34 -5.46 8.75 0.93
N TRP A 35 -5.25 9.58 -0.09
CA TRP A 35 -4.54 10.85 0.06
C TRP A 35 -5.27 11.86 0.97
N THR A 36 -6.56 11.63 1.23
CA THR A 36 -7.41 12.41 2.13
C THR A 36 -7.29 11.98 3.59
N ALA A 37 -6.55 10.90 3.90
CA ALA A 37 -6.36 10.46 5.28
C ALA A 37 -5.44 11.44 6.02
N ASP A 38 -5.80 11.77 7.25
CA ASP A 38 -4.93 12.51 8.16
C ASP A 38 -3.87 11.55 8.73
N ALA A 39 -2.72 11.50 8.06
CA ALA A 39 -1.72 10.49 8.34
C ALA A 39 -1.01 10.70 9.69
N ASN A 40 -0.82 11.94 10.15
CA ASN A 40 -0.08 12.30 11.38
C ASN A 40 1.23 11.52 11.64
N MET A 41 1.81 10.89 10.61
CA MET A 41 2.99 10.03 10.67
C MET A 41 3.61 9.92 9.28
N VAL A 42 4.89 9.53 9.23
CA VAL A 42 5.62 9.30 7.99
C VAL A 42 6.10 7.85 7.93
N ALA A 43 5.76 7.15 6.85
CA ALA A 43 6.39 5.89 6.48
C ALA A 43 7.50 6.20 5.46
N LEU A 44 8.76 6.16 5.89
CA LEU A 44 9.91 6.60 5.09
C LEU A 44 10.16 5.70 3.86
N HIS A 45 9.88 4.41 4.00
CA HIS A 45 10.10 3.39 2.98
C HIS A 45 9.07 2.27 3.09
N GLY A 46 8.95 1.49 2.02
CA GLY A 46 8.19 0.24 2.07
C GLY A 46 8.91 -0.80 2.93
N PHE A 47 8.15 -1.58 3.68
CA PHE A 47 8.67 -2.69 4.49
C PHE A 47 7.71 -3.88 4.42
N GLN A 48 8.24 -5.07 4.67
CA GLN A 48 7.47 -6.30 4.85
C GLN A 48 7.74 -6.86 6.22
N VAL A 49 6.69 -7.34 6.89
CA VAL A 49 6.81 -8.05 8.16
C VAL A 49 6.48 -9.51 7.93
N TYR A 50 7.35 -10.39 8.41
CA TYR A 50 7.15 -11.84 8.43
C TYR A 50 6.94 -12.27 9.87
N ASP A 51 5.73 -12.77 10.14
CA ASP A 51 5.22 -13.06 11.47
C ASP A 51 5.38 -11.84 12.41
N GLU A 52 6.09 -12.01 13.51
CA GLU A 52 6.46 -10.95 14.46
C GLU A 52 7.96 -11.02 14.76
N ARG A 53 8.76 -11.43 13.76
CA ARG A 53 10.16 -11.83 13.97
C ARG A 53 11.14 -11.18 13.01
N VAL A 54 10.72 -10.92 11.78
CA VAL A 54 11.61 -10.40 10.74
C VAL A 54 10.91 -9.26 10.02
N VAL A 55 11.60 -8.15 9.89
CA VAL A 55 11.22 -7.07 9.00
C VAL A 55 12.27 -6.94 7.90
N THR A 56 11.83 -6.91 6.66
CA THR A 56 12.69 -6.54 5.54
C THR A 56 12.28 -5.18 5.02
N LEU A 57 13.27 -4.37 4.68
CA LEU A 57 13.06 -3.11 4.00
C LEU A 57 14.04 -2.99 2.83
N SER A 58 13.55 -2.38 1.76
CA SER A 58 14.36 -2.09 0.57
C SER A 58 14.51 -0.59 0.44
N VAL A 59 15.75 -0.16 0.30
CA VAL A 59 16.13 1.20 -0.09
C VAL A 59 16.76 1.15 -1.48
N LEU A 60 16.95 2.31 -2.10
CA LEU A 60 17.49 2.41 -3.46
C LEU A 60 18.78 1.59 -3.67
N THR A 61 19.64 1.53 -2.66
CA THR A 61 21.00 0.96 -2.76
C THR A 61 21.14 -0.43 -2.16
N GLY A 62 20.07 -1.01 -1.59
CA GLY A 62 20.17 -2.32 -0.95
C GLY A 62 18.98 -2.67 -0.07
N ASN A 63 19.11 -3.79 0.64
CA ASN A 63 18.09 -4.30 1.54
C ASN A 63 18.65 -4.41 2.96
N ALA A 64 17.82 -4.13 3.96
CA ALA A 64 18.13 -4.43 5.36
C ALA A 64 17.15 -5.48 5.89
N THR A 65 17.67 -6.38 6.73
CA THR A 65 16.89 -7.37 7.47
C THR A 65 17.02 -7.05 8.95
N ILE A 66 15.90 -6.82 9.60
CA ILE A 66 15.79 -6.46 11.01
C ILE A 66 15.17 -7.65 11.74
N THR A 67 15.88 -8.15 12.75
CA THR A 67 15.44 -9.27 13.60
C THR A 67 15.46 -8.92 15.09
N ASP A 68 15.91 -7.72 15.46
CA ASP A 68 15.84 -7.27 16.85
C ASP A 68 14.37 -7.13 17.27
N PRO A 69 13.92 -7.80 18.34
CA PRO A 69 12.51 -7.79 18.73
C PRO A 69 11.97 -6.40 19.08
N HIS A 70 12.80 -5.47 19.55
CA HIS A 70 12.37 -4.11 19.83
C HIS A 70 12.06 -3.36 18.54
N ASP A 71 12.97 -3.41 17.56
CA ASP A 71 12.79 -2.76 16.27
C ASP A 71 11.60 -3.38 15.51
N VAL A 72 11.45 -4.71 15.53
CA VAL A 72 10.31 -5.40 14.92
C VAL A 72 8.97 -4.90 15.50
N ARG A 73 8.89 -4.66 16.82
CA ARG A 73 7.69 -4.11 17.46
C ARG A 73 7.38 -2.68 17.00
N GLU A 74 8.40 -1.85 16.77
CA GLU A 74 8.20 -0.49 16.24
C GLU A 74 7.60 -0.51 14.82
N TYR A 75 8.07 -1.42 13.96
CA TYR A 75 7.51 -1.61 12.62
C TYR A 75 6.09 -2.18 12.65
N LEU A 76 5.79 -3.12 13.56
CA LEU A 76 4.43 -3.61 13.76
C LEU A 76 3.49 -2.48 14.24
N ALA A 77 3.95 -1.62 15.15
CA ALA A 77 3.20 -0.46 15.59
C ALA A 77 2.94 0.54 14.45
N LEU A 78 3.93 0.76 13.59
CA LEU A 78 3.77 1.57 12.37
C LEU A 78 2.80 0.92 11.38
N PHE A 79 2.87 -0.39 11.17
CA PHE A 79 1.94 -1.12 10.32
C PHE A 79 0.51 -0.98 10.82
N GLY A 80 0.25 -1.25 12.11
CA GLY A 80 -1.09 -1.10 12.70
C GLY A 80 -1.61 0.34 12.63
N ARG A 81 -0.72 1.34 12.70
CA ARG A 81 -1.08 2.74 12.48
C ARG A 81 -1.53 3.01 11.03
N LEU A 82 -0.79 2.52 10.03
CA LEU A 82 -1.17 2.60 8.61
C LEU A 82 -2.45 1.82 8.32
N GLU A 83 -2.60 0.66 8.95
CA GLU A 83 -3.74 -0.23 8.82
C GLU A 83 -5.06 0.47 9.18
N ARG A 84 -5.05 1.28 10.25
CA ARG A 84 -6.22 2.07 10.71
C ARG A 84 -6.60 3.20 9.76
N LEU A 85 -5.65 3.71 8.97
CA LEU A 85 -5.89 4.75 7.98
C LEU A 85 -6.35 4.18 6.63
N ALA A 86 -6.12 2.88 6.40
CA ALA A 86 -6.42 2.25 5.14
C ALA A 86 -7.92 1.95 4.98
N VAL A 87 -8.47 2.30 3.82
CA VAL A 87 -9.81 1.85 3.41
C VAL A 87 -9.75 0.43 2.84
N ARG A 88 -10.84 -0.33 3.02
CA ARG A 88 -11.00 -1.74 2.61
C ARG A 88 -12.42 -2.00 2.11
N GLY A 89 -12.63 -3.17 1.50
CA GLY A 89 -13.94 -3.62 1.02
C GLY A 89 -14.52 -2.65 -0.01
N ASP A 90 -15.82 -2.38 0.07
CA ASP A 90 -16.55 -1.52 -0.87
C ASP A 90 -15.92 -0.12 -0.99
N ALA A 91 -15.49 0.47 0.13
CA ALA A 91 -14.83 1.78 0.11
C ALA A 91 -13.48 1.77 -0.63
N LEU A 92 -12.80 0.62 -0.66
CA LEU A 92 -11.60 0.44 -1.47
C LEU A 92 -11.97 0.25 -2.96
N GLU A 93 -13.02 -0.50 -3.28
CA GLU A 93 -13.51 -0.61 -4.66
C GLU A 93 -13.86 0.76 -5.25
N ASP A 94 -14.63 1.57 -4.52
CA ASP A 94 -14.99 2.94 -4.90
C ASP A 94 -13.74 3.82 -5.12
N LEU A 95 -12.75 3.71 -4.23
CA LEU A 95 -11.50 4.46 -4.33
C LEU A 95 -10.69 4.04 -5.56
N LEU A 96 -10.60 2.74 -5.84
CA LEU A 96 -9.89 2.22 -7.01
C LEU A 96 -10.60 2.65 -8.30
N GLU A 97 -11.92 2.55 -8.37
CA GLU A 97 -12.69 3.02 -9.53
C GLU A 97 -12.48 4.52 -9.75
N GLN A 98 -12.50 5.33 -8.69
CA GLN A 98 -12.22 6.76 -8.79
C GLN A 98 -10.82 7.03 -9.34
N ILE A 99 -9.80 6.34 -8.84
CA ILE A 99 -8.42 6.51 -9.31
C ILE A 99 -8.28 6.09 -10.78
N SER A 100 -8.93 4.99 -11.20
CA SER A 100 -8.94 4.55 -12.59
C SER A 100 -9.60 5.61 -13.50
N ARG A 101 -10.74 6.17 -13.09
CA ARG A 101 -11.38 7.30 -13.79
C ARG A 101 -10.48 8.54 -13.87
N ASP A 102 -9.74 8.85 -12.81
CA ASP A 102 -8.81 9.97 -12.79
C ASP A 102 -7.67 9.75 -13.80
N HIS A 103 -7.13 8.54 -13.90
CA HIS A 103 -6.10 8.21 -14.90
C HIS A 103 -6.61 8.31 -16.34
N ARG A 104 -7.81 7.80 -16.65
CA ARG A 104 -8.41 7.91 -18.00
C ARG A 104 -8.57 9.35 -18.48
N LYS A 105 -8.72 10.32 -17.58
CA LYS A 105 -8.78 11.75 -17.94
C LYS A 105 -7.44 12.31 -18.41
N LEU A 106 -6.33 11.61 -18.16
CA LEU A 106 -4.97 12.05 -18.47
C LEU A 106 -4.46 11.55 -19.84
N GLY A 107 -5.30 10.87 -20.62
CA GLY A 107 -4.98 10.36 -21.96
C GLY A 107 -5.95 9.27 -22.39
#